data_AF-A0A353CDW2-F1
#
_entry.id   AF-A0A353CDW2-F1
#
_cell.length_a   1.000
_cell.length_b   1.000
_cell.length_c   1.000
_cell.angle_alpha   90.00
_cell.angle_beta   90.00
_cell.angle_gamma   90.00
#
_symmetry.space_group_name_H-M   'P 1'
#
loop_
_entity.id
_entity.type
_entity.pdbx_description
1 polymer ?
#
loop_
_entity_poly.entity_id
_entity_poly.type
_entity_poly.pdbx_seq_one_letter_code
_entity_poly.pdbx_strand_id
1 'polypeptide(L)'
;MLTLVLADNYLLMFVGWEGVGLCSYLLIGYYIKKDEAREAAKKAFVMNRIGDWGVLMGIFLIFTLTGSISFFDKNVEGVEVQSVFSYVLAFMSADPFTWGAVIAGGLTSVGVLLFIGATGKSAQIPLLTWLPDAMA
;
A
#
# COMPACT_ATOMS: atom_id res chain seq x y z
N MET A 1 5.64 3.67 11.81
CA MET A 1 6.15 4.70 10.88
C MET A 1 7.61 4.48 10.54
N LEU A 2 8.52 4.35 11.52
CA LEU A 2 9.95 4.11 11.24
C LEU A 2 10.18 2.87 10.35
N THR A 3 9.52 1.74 10.66
CA THR A 3 9.57 0.52 9.85
C THR A 3 9.10 0.72 8.40
N LEU A 4 8.15 1.62 8.18
CA LEU A 4 7.62 1.92 6.85
C LEU A 4 8.66 2.71 6.03
N VAL A 5 9.32 3.69 6.65
CA VAL A 5 10.32 4.54 5.99
C VAL A 5 11.63 3.79 5.72
N LEU A 6 12.03 2.91 6.65
CA LEU A 6 13.25 2.12 6.52
C LEU A 6 13.05 0.81 5.76
N ALA A 7 11.85 0.55 5.23
CA ALA A 7 11.59 -0.68 4.50
C ALA A 7 12.39 -0.73 3.20
N ASP A 8 13.10 -1.85 3.00
CA ASP A 8 13.94 -2.09 1.82
C ASP A 8 13.26 -2.99 0.77
N ASN A 9 12.04 -3.44 1.05
CA ASN A 9 11.22 -4.27 0.19
C ASN A 9 9.72 -3.98 0.40
N TYR A 10 8.90 -4.30 -0.59
CA TYR A 10 7.47 -4.04 -0.57
C TYR A 10 6.72 -4.74 0.58
N LEU A 11 7.17 -5.93 1.00
CA LEU A 11 6.52 -6.70 2.05
C LEU A 11 6.76 -6.09 3.43
N LEU A 12 8.00 -5.68 3.73
CA LEU A 12 8.35 -4.96 4.96
C LEU A 12 7.65 -3.60 5.02
N MET A 13 7.54 -2.93 3.86
CA MET A 13 6.76 -1.70 3.76
C MET A 13 5.29 -1.95 4.12
N PHE A 14 4.69 -3.03 3.63
CA PHE A 14 3.31 -3.41 3.95
C PHE A 14 3.11 -3.74 5.44
N VAL A 15 4.08 -4.40 6.09
CA VAL A 15 4.05 -4.61 7.55
C VAL A 15 4.06 -3.27 8.29
N GLY A 16 4.93 -2.34 7.89
CA GLY A 16 4.95 -0.97 8.43
C GLY A 16 3.66 -0.20 8.18
N TRP A 17 3.02 -0.43 7.03
CA TRP A 17 1.78 0.19 6.56
C TRP A 17 0.55 -0.23 7.37
N GLU A 18 0.44 -1.53 7.65
CA GLU A 18 -0.56 -2.09 8.56
C GLU A 18 -0.34 -1.61 9.99
N GLY A 19 0.93 -1.60 10.44
CA GLY A 19 1.30 -1.14 11.78
C GLY A 19 0.88 0.31 12.04
N VAL A 20 1.07 1.23 11.10
CA VAL A 20 0.59 2.62 11.26
C VAL A 20 -0.94 2.71 11.24
N GLY A 21 -1.62 1.85 10.48
CA GLY A 21 -3.08 1.75 10.49
C GLY A 21 -3.63 1.32 11.85
N LEU A 22 -3.00 0.32 12.48
CA LEU A 22 -3.35 -0.13 13.82
C LEU A 22 -3.10 0.97 14.87
N CYS A 23 -1.95 1.65 14.80
CA CYS A 23 -1.68 2.77 15.71
C CYS A 23 -2.72 3.89 15.57
N SER A 24 -3.13 4.22 14.34
CA SER A 24 -4.19 5.20 14.09
C SER A 24 -5.52 4.77 14.72
N TYR A 25 -5.92 3.51 14.57
CA TYR A 25 -7.13 2.97 15.21
C TYR A 25 -7.09 3.13 16.74
N LEU A 26 -5.97 2.76 17.37
CA LEU A 26 -5.82 2.82 18.82
C LEU A 26 -5.79 4.27 19.34
N LEU A 27 -5.21 5.20 18.58
CA LEU A 27 -5.12 6.61 18.97
C LEU A 27 -6.46 7.34 18.81
N ILE A 28 -7.19 7.11 17.70
CA ILE A 28 -8.54 7.68 17.51
C ILE A 28 -9.49 7.11 18.57
N GLY A 29 -9.38 5.81 18.86
CA GLY A 29 -10.21 5.13 19.86
C GLY A 29 -9.76 5.30 21.31
N TYR A 30 -8.85 6.23 21.63
CA TYR A 30 -8.24 6.35 22.96
C TYR A 30 -9.29 6.57 24.07
N TYR A 31 -10.28 7.43 23.83
CA TYR A 31 -11.39 7.67 24.75
C TYR A 31 -12.49 6.63 24.58
N ILE A 32 -12.21 5.38 24.98
CA ILE A 32 -13.10 4.22 24.78
C ILE A 32 -14.53 4.42 25.33
N LYS A 33 -14.68 5.28 26.35
CA LYS A 33 -15.99 5.60 26.98
C LYS A 33 -16.87 6.51 26.13
N LYS A 34 -16.33 7.19 25.11
CA LYS A 34 -17.09 8.02 24.17
C LYS A 34 -17.48 7.17 22.97
N ASP A 35 -18.78 7.07 22.70
CA ASP A 35 -19.27 6.30 21.55
C ASP A 35 -18.78 6.88 20.22
N GLU A 36 -18.72 8.21 20.12
CA GLU A 36 -18.19 8.95 18.95
C GLU A 36 -16.77 8.51 18.57
N ALA A 37 -15.85 8.46 19.55
CA ALA A 37 -14.46 8.06 19.34
C ALA A 37 -14.34 6.60 18.87
N ARG A 38 -15.19 5.70 19.39
CA ARG A 38 -15.23 4.30 18.99
C ARG A 38 -15.73 4.13 17.56
N GLU A 39 -16.74 4.89 17.16
CA GLU A 39 -17.27 4.86 15.80
C GLU A 39 -16.31 5.46 14.79
N ALA A 40 -15.68 6.59 15.13
CA ALA A 40 -14.62 7.21 14.34
C ALA A 40 -13.43 6.26 14.11
N ALA A 41 -12.96 5.60 15.17
CA ALA A 41 -11.85 4.65 15.09
C ALA A 41 -12.19 3.47 14.15
N LYS A 42 -13.38 2.87 14.31
CA LYS A 42 -13.84 1.79 13.41
C LYS A 42 -13.92 2.25 11.96
N LYS A 43 -14.48 3.44 11.70
CA LYS A 43 -14.60 3.99 10.34
C LYS A 43 -13.22 4.21 9.71
N ALA A 44 -12.30 4.83 10.45
CA ALA A 44 -10.92 5.04 10.00
C ALA A 44 -10.20 3.72 9.69
N PHE A 45 -10.38 2.70 10.53
CA PHE A 45 -9.77 1.39 10.30
C PHE A 45 -10.33 0.70 9.05
N VAL A 46 -11.64 0.72 8.86
CA VAL A 46 -12.29 0.10 7.67
C VAL A 46 -11.89 0.83 6.38
N MET A 47 -11.88 2.16 6.37
CA MET A 47 -11.50 2.94 5.18
C MET A 47 -10.04 2.70 4.80
N ASN A 48 -9.15 2.65 5.78
CA ASN A 48 -7.74 2.30 5.55
C ASN A 48 -7.59 0.87 5.03
N ARG A 49 -8.37 -0.08 5.57
CA ARG A 49 -8.34 -1.49 5.15
C ARG A 49 -8.71 -1.68 3.68
N ILE A 50 -9.63 -0.87 3.15
CA ILE A 50 -10.01 -0.90 1.73
C ILE A 50 -8.81 -0.48 0.86
N GLY A 51 -8.05 0.54 1.27
CA GLY A 51 -6.80 0.92 0.60
C GLY A 51 -5.74 -0.17 0.72
N ASP A 52 -5.60 -0.79 1.89
CA ASP A 52 -4.60 -1.83 2.16
C ASP A 52 -4.76 -3.04 1.21
N TRP A 53 -5.99 -3.36 0.78
CA TRP A 53 -6.26 -4.35 -0.28
C TRP A 53 -5.63 -3.99 -1.62
N GLY A 54 -5.63 -2.71 -2.00
CA GLY A 54 -4.98 -2.23 -3.21
C GLY A 54 -3.47 -2.44 -3.16
N VAL A 55 -2.84 -2.10 -2.03
CA VAL A 55 -1.40 -2.35 -1.82
C VAL A 55 -1.08 -3.83 -1.93
N LEU A 56 -1.85 -4.67 -1.24
CA LEU A 56 -1.63 -6.12 -1.18
C LEU A 56 -1.77 -6.76 -2.57
N MET A 57 -2.80 -6.41 -3.35
CA MET A 57 -2.93 -6.88 -4.73
C MET A 57 -1.79 -6.36 -5.63
N GLY A 58 -1.36 -5.11 -5.45
CA GLY A 58 -0.22 -4.55 -6.19
C GLY A 58 1.09 -5.30 -5.92
N ILE A 59 1.35 -5.67 -4.66
CA ILE A 59 2.53 -6.45 -4.27
C ILE A 59 2.49 -7.85 -4.88
N PHE A 60 1.35 -8.53 -4.82
CA PHE A 60 1.19 -9.85 -5.46
C PHE A 60 1.45 -9.76 -6.97
N LEU A 61 0.93 -8.73 -7.63
CA LEU A 61 1.08 -8.57 -9.07
C LEU A 61 2.55 -8.27 -9.44
N ILE A 62 3.23 -7.38 -8.71
CA ILE A 62 4.68 -7.15 -8.87
C ILE A 62 5.47 -8.45 -8.74
N PHE A 63 5.15 -9.25 -7.72
CA PHE A 63 5.85 -10.52 -7.49
C PHE A 63 5.62 -11.50 -8.65
N THR A 64 4.40 -11.58 -9.19
CA THR A 64 4.10 -12.45 -10.34
C THR A 64 4.79 -11.99 -11.64
N LEU A 65 5.01 -10.68 -11.81
CA LEU A 65 5.64 -10.11 -13.01
C LEU A 65 7.17 -10.15 -12.97
N THR A 66 7.75 -9.87 -11.81
CA THR A 66 9.20 -9.63 -11.67
C THR A 66 9.93 -10.72 -10.90
N GLY A 67 9.21 -11.56 -10.16
CA GLY A 67 9.79 -12.55 -9.23
C GLY A 67 10.52 -11.94 -8.03
N SER A 68 10.53 -10.61 -7.89
CA SER A 68 11.24 -9.86 -6.86
C SER A 68 10.28 -8.91 -6.13
N ILE A 69 10.62 -8.58 -4.89
CA ILE A 69 9.90 -7.59 -4.06
C ILE A 69 10.85 -6.54 -3.47
N SER A 70 12.13 -6.59 -3.83
CA SER A 70 13.14 -5.67 -3.30
C SER A 70 13.22 -4.41 -4.16
N PHE A 71 13.40 -3.26 -3.51
CA PHE A 71 13.62 -1.99 -4.20
C PHE A 71 15.04 -1.88 -4.74
N PHE A 72 16.00 -2.51 -4.07
CA PHE A 72 17.43 -2.47 -4.40
C PHE A 72 17.89 -3.85 -4.85
N ASP A 73 18.88 -3.88 -5.74
CA ASP A 73 19.52 -5.12 -6.18
C ASP A 73 20.22 -5.76 -4.96
N LYS A 74 19.97 -7.05 -4.74
CA LYS A 74 20.51 -7.78 -3.59
C LYS A 74 21.23 -9.03 -4.05
N ASN A 75 22.40 -9.24 -3.48
CA ASN A 75 23.13 -10.49 -3.59
C ASN A 75 22.77 -11.38 -2.41
N VAL A 76 21.99 -12.44 -2.67
CA VAL A 76 21.67 -13.45 -1.66
C VAL A 76 22.36 -14.73 -2.08
N GLU A 77 23.27 -15.24 -1.23
CA GLU A 77 23.96 -16.52 -1.43
C GLU A 77 24.71 -16.65 -2.78
N GLY A 78 25.23 -15.53 -3.30
CA GLY A 78 25.97 -15.50 -4.57
C GLY A 78 25.09 -15.45 -5.82
N VAL A 79 23.77 -15.32 -5.66
CA VAL A 79 22.81 -15.08 -6.75
C VAL A 79 22.39 -13.61 -6.75
N GLU A 80 22.63 -12.92 -7.85
CA GLU A 80 22.17 -11.55 -8.09
C GLU A 80 20.65 -11.55 -8.29
N VAL A 81 19.91 -11.13 -7.26
CA VAL A 81 18.47 -10.89 -7.38
C VAL A 81 18.29 -9.46 -7.86
N GLN A 82 17.84 -9.32 -9.10
CA GLN A 82 17.49 -8.03 -9.69
C GLN A 82 16.32 -7.40 -8.93
N SER A 83 16.42 -6.10 -8.69
CA SER A 83 15.36 -5.29 -8.11
C SER A 83 14.16 -5.18 -9.06
N VAL A 84 13.00 -4.87 -8.48
CA VAL A 84 11.78 -4.61 -9.24
C VAL A 84 12.02 -3.52 -10.28
N PHE A 85 12.72 -2.44 -9.94
CA PHE A 85 12.99 -1.34 -10.87
C PHE A 85 13.90 -1.73 -12.02
N SER A 86 15.00 -2.44 -11.75
CA SER A 86 15.93 -2.91 -12.78
C SER A 86 15.24 -3.87 -13.75
N TYR A 87 14.43 -4.79 -13.24
CA TYR A 87 13.68 -5.74 -14.06
C TYR A 87 12.65 -5.03 -14.94
N VAL A 88 11.87 -4.11 -14.37
CA VAL A 88 10.85 -3.35 -15.10
C VAL A 88 11.47 -2.51 -16.22
N LEU A 89 12.60 -1.85 -15.96
CA LEU A 89 13.29 -1.03 -16.97
C LEU A 89 13.88 -1.88 -18.11
N ALA A 90 14.36 -3.09 -17.80
CA ALA A 90 15.02 -3.95 -18.78
C ALA A 90 14.04 -4.77 -19.63
N PHE A 91 12.93 -5.25 -19.04
CA PHE A 91 12.09 -6.27 -19.66
C PHE A 91 10.67 -5.83 -19.98
N MET A 92 10.20 -4.69 -19.47
CA MET A 92 8.82 -4.26 -19.64
C MET A 92 8.73 -2.95 -20.44
N SER A 93 7.90 -2.96 -21.49
CA SER A 93 7.55 -1.75 -22.23
C SER A 93 6.51 -0.93 -21.46
N ALA A 94 6.56 0.40 -21.58
CA ALA A 94 5.55 1.27 -21.01
C ALA A 94 4.19 1.04 -21.70
N ASP A 95 3.20 0.57 -20.94
CA ASP A 95 1.84 0.39 -21.44
C ASP A 95 1.13 1.75 -21.61
N PRO A 96 0.31 1.94 -22.66
CA PRO A 96 -0.55 3.11 -22.78
C PRO A 96 -1.57 3.17 -21.65
N PHE A 97 -1.75 4.34 -21.02
CA PHE A 97 -2.75 4.52 -19.97
C PHE A 97 -4.18 4.46 -20.55
N THR A 98 -4.72 3.25 -20.64
CA THR A 98 -6.04 2.94 -21.18
C THR A 98 -6.81 2.05 -20.20
N TRP A 99 -8.15 2.07 -20.27
CA TRP A 99 -8.99 1.20 -19.43
C TRP A 99 -8.63 -0.30 -19.57
N GLY A 100 -8.23 -0.73 -20.77
CA GLY A 100 -7.73 -2.09 -20.99
C GLY A 100 -6.44 -2.37 -20.23
N ALA A 101 -5.45 -1.46 -20.30
CA ALA A 101 -4.17 -1.63 -19.61
C ALA A 101 -4.29 -1.63 -18.07
N VAL A 102 -5.27 -0.90 -17.52
CA VAL A 102 -5.53 -0.91 -16.07
C VAL A 102 -5.98 -2.28 -15.57
N ILE A 103 -6.70 -3.06 -16.39
CA ILE A 103 -7.27 -4.37 -16.00
C ILE A 103 -6.42 -5.54 -16.51
N ALA A 104 -5.55 -5.31 -17.48
CA ALA A 104 -4.73 -6.35 -18.12
C ALA A 104 -3.72 -7.07 -17.20
N GLY A 105 -3.46 -6.53 -16.01
CA GLY A 105 -2.48 -7.09 -15.08
C GLY A 105 -1.04 -6.74 -15.45
N GLY A 106 -0.84 -5.62 -16.13
CA GLY A 106 0.49 -5.08 -16.47
C GLY A 106 1.00 -4.09 -15.43
N LEU A 107 1.98 -3.28 -15.82
CA LEU A 107 2.57 -2.25 -14.96
C LEU A 107 1.57 -1.15 -14.58
N THR A 108 0.67 -0.81 -15.50
CA THR A 108 -0.39 0.17 -15.22
C THR A 108 -1.32 -0.32 -14.11
N SER A 109 -1.68 -1.62 -14.11
CA SER A 109 -2.46 -2.24 -13.04
C SER A 109 -1.76 -2.13 -11.69
N VAL A 110 -0.46 -2.48 -11.63
CA VAL A 110 0.36 -2.33 -10.42
C VAL A 110 0.32 -0.89 -9.91
N GLY A 111 0.58 0.08 -10.79
CA GLY A 111 0.61 1.50 -10.42
C GLY A 111 -0.73 1.98 -9.85
N VAL A 112 -1.84 1.61 -10.48
CA VAL A 112 -3.19 1.96 -10.00
C VAL A 112 -3.50 1.29 -8.66
N LEU A 113 -3.15 0.02 -8.48
CA LEU A 113 -3.39 -0.72 -7.25
C LEU A 113 -2.62 -0.12 -6.06
N LEU A 114 -1.33 0.20 -6.25
CA LEU A 114 -0.53 0.87 -5.23
C LEU A 114 -1.06 2.30 -4.95
N PHE A 115 -1.52 3.00 -5.99
CA PHE A 115 -2.12 4.33 -5.85
C PHE A 115 -3.40 4.30 -5.02
N ILE A 116 -4.28 3.32 -5.23
CA ILE A 116 -5.50 3.12 -4.39
C ILE A 116 -5.12 2.90 -2.92
N GLY A 117 -4.02 2.22 -2.67
CA GLY A 117 -3.45 2.13 -1.33
C GLY A 117 -3.12 3.48 -0.72
N ALA A 118 -2.32 4.27 -1.44
CA ALA A 118 -1.88 5.59 -1.01
C ALA A 118 -3.04 6.57 -0.79
N THR A 119 -4.09 6.50 -1.62
CA THR A 119 -5.27 7.37 -1.49
C THR A 119 -6.05 7.09 -0.21
N GLY A 120 -6.11 5.83 0.24
CA GLY A 120 -6.76 5.43 1.50
C GLY A 120 -6.12 6.07 2.73
N LYS A 121 -4.80 5.88 2.92
CA LYS A 121 -4.08 6.43 4.09
C LYS A 121 -3.97 7.96 4.06
N SER A 122 -4.00 8.56 2.87
CA SER A 122 -3.84 10.01 2.69
C SER A 122 -5.17 10.78 2.68
N ALA A 123 -6.29 10.11 2.98
CA ALA A 123 -7.64 10.69 3.00
C ALA A 123 -8.01 11.42 1.70
N GLN A 124 -7.68 10.83 0.55
CA GLN A 124 -8.04 11.38 -0.77
C GLN A 124 -9.43 10.94 -1.20
N ILE A 125 -10.01 11.61 -2.20
CA ILE A 125 -11.27 11.16 -2.82
C ILE A 125 -11.02 9.77 -3.45
N PRO A 126 -11.82 8.73 -3.15
CA PRO A 126 -13.11 8.72 -2.42
C PRO A 126 -13.03 8.37 -0.92
N LEU A 127 -11.87 7.98 -0.40
CA LEU A 127 -11.64 7.47 0.98
C LEU A 127 -11.35 8.55 2.03
N LEU A 128 -11.92 9.76 1.89
CA LEU A 128 -11.66 10.90 2.80
C LEU A 128 -12.54 10.93 4.06
N THR A 129 -13.62 10.15 4.08
CA THR A 129 -14.75 10.31 5.02
C THR A 129 -14.40 10.06 6.48
N TRP A 130 -13.28 9.38 6.76
CA TRP A 130 -12.85 9.10 8.13
C TRP A 130 -12.06 10.25 8.76
N LEU A 131 -11.49 11.16 7.97
CA LEU A 131 -10.62 12.22 8.48
C LEU A 131 -11.37 13.26 9.34
N PRO A 132 -12.58 13.75 8.96
CA PRO A 132 -13.33 14.68 9.80
C PRO A 132 -13.73 14.06 11.15
N ASP A 133 -14.14 12.79 11.15
CA ASP A 133 -14.56 12.08 12.36
C ASP A 133 -13.38 11.76 13.29
N ALA A 134 -12.17 11.60 12.74
CA ALA A 134 -10.97 11.37 13.53
C ALA A 134 -10.54 12.60 14.37
N MET A 135 -11.12 13.78 14.12
CA MET A 135 -10.85 15.02 14.85
C MET A 135 -11.86 15.30 15.97
N ALA A 136 -12.89 14.46 16.15
CA ALA A 136 -13.92 14.57 17.19
C ALA A 136 -13.48 13.89 18.51
#